data_AF-A0AAQ0B519-F1
#
_entry.id   AF-A0AAQ0B519-F1
#
_cell.length_a   1.000
_cell.length_b   1.000
_cell.length_c   1.000
_cell.angle_alpha   90.00
_cell.angle_beta   90.00
_cell.angle_gamma   90.00
#
_symmetry.space_group_name_H-M   'P 1'
#
loop_
_entity.id
_entity.type
_entity.pdbx_description
1 polymer ?
#
loop_
_entity_poly.entity_id
_entity_poly.type
_entity_poly.pdbx_seq_one_letter_code
_entity_poly.pdbx_strand_id
1 'polypeptide(L)'
;MLKDAIARLKKRVTISNVLKSGDTEPDLQSLASKVTTLLDAGSITADTDKIKEWAIAQGVSEESATNFASDVVDAYFDDTADEIQKSENGSEENEKANLLNIQNTLEILKSNQETLAVAIEHLLDYSEETLKFKEEFQKLKSELGNLSKNSFSEKTPVLSNVAKSSLNSSIEGQISMQNREEIGRLLIKGIELGQCQLEDVSYFQSTWKLSERASKFVNEYKEIRK
;
A
#
# COMPACT_ATOMS: atom_id res chain seq x y z
N MET A 1 -7.97 -22.29 -10.80
CA MET A 1 -8.08 -21.76 -9.42
C MET A 1 -8.94 -20.49 -9.34
N LEU A 2 -8.65 -19.44 -10.11
CA LEU A 2 -9.46 -18.20 -10.11
C LEU A 2 -10.95 -18.41 -10.48
N LYS A 3 -11.23 -19.23 -11.50
CA LYS A 3 -12.61 -19.52 -11.94
C LYS A 3 -13.46 -20.20 -10.85
N ASP A 4 -12.83 -21.03 -10.02
CA ASP A 4 -13.50 -21.70 -8.90
C ASP A 4 -13.78 -20.73 -7.74
N ALA A 5 -12.87 -19.78 -7.49
CA ALA A 5 -13.07 -18.71 -6.52
C ALA A 5 -14.23 -17.78 -6.92
N ILE A 6 -14.32 -17.41 -8.20
CA ILE A 6 -15.42 -16.57 -8.72
C ILE A 6 -16.76 -17.31 -8.62
N ALA A 7 -16.79 -18.61 -8.94
CA ALA A 7 -18.00 -19.42 -8.82
C ALA A 7 -18.47 -19.54 -7.36
N ARG A 8 -17.54 -19.73 -6.42
CA ARG A 8 -17.84 -19.75 -4.97
C ARG A 8 -18.35 -18.41 -4.49
N LEU A 9 -17.77 -17.29 -4.96
CA LEU A 9 -18.22 -15.95 -4.59
C LEU A 9 -19.63 -15.66 -5.13
N LYS A 10 -19.90 -15.96 -6.41
CA LYS A 10 -21.24 -15.83 -7.00
C LYS A 10 -22.27 -16.66 -6.24
N LYS A 11 -21.95 -17.92 -5.93
CA LYS A 11 -22.83 -18.79 -5.13
C LYS A 11 -23.09 -18.22 -3.74
N ARG A 12 -22.08 -17.64 -3.08
CA ARG A 12 -22.23 -17.01 -1.75
C ARG A 12 -23.12 -15.76 -1.80
N VAL A 13 -22.94 -14.91 -2.81
CA VAL A 13 -23.76 -13.71 -3.02
C VAL A 13 -25.21 -14.06 -3.31
N THR A 14 -25.47 -15.07 -4.13
CA THR A 14 -26.85 -15.54 -4.39
C THR A 14 -27.49 -16.16 -3.14
N ILE A 15 -26.74 -16.90 -2.32
CA ILE A 15 -27.27 -17.49 -1.07
C ILE A 15 -27.52 -16.41 -0.01
N SER A 16 -26.67 -15.38 0.09
CA SER A 16 -26.88 -14.24 0.99
C SER A 16 -28.13 -13.42 0.63
N ASN A 17 -28.52 -13.39 -0.65
CA ASN A 17 -29.75 -12.75 -1.12
C ASN A 17 -31.01 -13.64 -0.99
N VAL A 18 -30.85 -14.89 -0.56
CA VAL A 18 -31.95 -15.82 -0.25
C VAL A 18 -32.01 -16.02 1.27
N LEU A 19 -32.04 -14.91 2.02
CA LEU A 19 -32.72 -14.88 3.30
C LEU A 19 -34.21 -14.65 3.01
N LYS A 20 -34.87 -15.71 2.56
CA LYS A 20 -36.34 -15.75 2.54
C LYS A 20 -36.82 -16.22 3.92
N SER A 21 -37.86 -15.54 4.40
CA SER A 21 -38.77 -15.85 5.50
C SER A 21 -38.25 -15.74 6.94
N GLY A 22 -38.42 -14.54 7.49
CA GLY A 22 -39.01 -14.34 8.82
C GLY A 22 -39.96 -13.16 8.72
N ASP A 23 -41.17 -13.27 9.26
CA ASP A 23 -42.20 -12.21 9.36
C ASP A 23 -41.65 -10.95 10.03
N THR A 24 -40.94 -10.15 9.25
CA THR A 24 -40.48 -8.83 9.62
C THR A 24 -40.98 -7.96 8.49
N GLU A 25 -41.97 -7.12 8.78
CA GLU A 25 -42.36 -6.06 7.86
C GLU A 25 -41.07 -5.37 7.38
N PRO A 26 -40.88 -5.22 6.06
CA PRO A 26 -39.73 -4.51 5.56
C PRO A 26 -39.78 -3.09 6.14
N ASP A 27 -38.74 -2.70 6.88
CA ASP A 27 -38.63 -1.36 7.43
C ASP A 27 -38.43 -0.36 6.29
N LEU A 28 -39.56 0.19 5.83
CA LEU A 28 -39.63 1.12 4.71
C LEU A 28 -38.77 2.36 4.97
N GLN A 29 -38.60 2.79 6.22
CA GLN A 29 -37.78 3.96 6.55
C GLN A 29 -36.28 3.66 6.38
N SER A 30 -35.84 2.48 6.83
CA SER A 30 -34.47 2.00 6.57
C SER A 30 -34.20 1.79 5.09
N LEU A 31 -35.19 1.32 4.34
CA LEU A 31 -35.08 1.15 2.89
C LEU A 31 -35.01 2.50 2.17
N ALA A 32 -35.84 3.47 2.54
CA ALA A 32 -35.81 4.83 2.00
C ALA A 32 -34.43 5.47 2.18
N SER A 33 -33.88 5.40 3.40
CA SER A 33 -32.54 5.94 3.70
C SER A 33 -31.44 5.29 2.84
N LYS A 34 -31.53 3.98 2.61
CA LYS A 34 -30.59 3.25 1.73
C LYS A 34 -30.74 3.66 0.27
N VAL A 35 -31.97 3.85 -0.23
CA VAL A 35 -32.21 4.30 -1.61
C VAL A 35 -31.67 5.71 -1.80
N THR A 36 -31.95 6.65 -0.90
CA THR A 36 -31.41 8.01 -0.95
C THR A 36 -29.89 8.01 -1.00
N THR A 37 -29.23 7.20 -0.15
CA THR A 37 -27.77 7.06 -0.16
C THR A 37 -27.25 6.51 -1.51
N LEU A 38 -27.98 5.58 -2.13
CA LEU A 38 -27.63 5.04 -3.45
C LEU A 38 -27.89 6.03 -4.59
N LEU A 39 -28.88 6.90 -4.45
CA LEU A 39 -29.17 8.01 -5.37
C LEU A 39 -28.06 9.07 -5.29
N ASP A 40 -27.66 9.47 -4.08
CA ASP A 40 -26.55 10.41 -3.83
C ASP A 40 -25.21 9.86 -4.36
N ALA A 41 -24.98 8.56 -4.19
CA ALA A 41 -23.80 7.87 -4.73
C ALA A 41 -23.85 7.67 -6.26
N GLY A 42 -24.96 8.00 -6.92
CA GLY A 42 -25.19 7.75 -8.35
C GLY A 42 -25.24 6.28 -8.74
N SER A 43 -25.42 5.38 -7.77
CA SER A 43 -25.46 3.92 -7.99
C SER A 43 -26.80 3.44 -8.53
N ILE A 44 -27.87 4.20 -8.28
CA ILE A 44 -29.19 4.00 -8.88
C ILE A 44 -29.68 5.36 -9.40
N THR A 45 -30.52 5.36 -10.42
CA THR A 45 -31.14 6.60 -10.92
C THR A 45 -32.45 6.84 -10.19
N ALA A 46 -32.82 8.11 -9.98
CA ALA A 46 -34.09 8.55 -9.40
C ALA A 46 -35.25 8.29 -10.38
N ASP A 47 -35.49 7.01 -10.66
CA ASP A 47 -36.48 6.49 -11.57
C ASP A 47 -37.37 5.55 -10.77
N THR A 48 -38.66 5.82 -10.77
CA THR A 48 -39.66 5.08 -10.01
C THR A 48 -39.63 3.59 -10.34
N ASP A 49 -39.36 3.23 -11.61
CA ASP A 49 -39.33 1.83 -12.03
C ASP A 49 -38.11 1.09 -11.45
N LYS A 50 -36.95 1.75 -11.41
CA LYS A 50 -35.74 1.15 -10.84
C LYS A 50 -35.78 1.05 -9.32
N ILE A 51 -36.35 2.06 -8.67
CA ILE A 51 -36.53 2.04 -7.21
C ILE A 51 -37.56 0.99 -6.82
N LYS A 52 -38.61 0.79 -7.63
CA LYS A 52 -39.58 -0.30 -7.46
C LYS A 52 -38.92 -1.68 -7.60
N GLU A 53 -38.16 -1.92 -8.66
CA GLU A 53 -37.42 -3.19 -8.85
C GLU A 53 -36.47 -3.46 -7.68
N TRP A 54 -35.79 -2.41 -7.20
CA TRP A 54 -34.92 -2.49 -6.04
C TRP A 54 -35.71 -2.82 -4.76
N ALA A 55 -36.84 -2.16 -4.51
CA ALA A 55 -37.67 -2.40 -3.33
C ALA A 55 -38.25 -3.83 -3.32
N ILE A 56 -38.68 -4.34 -4.47
CA ILE A 56 -39.13 -5.73 -4.62
C ILE A 56 -37.97 -6.69 -4.31
N ALA A 57 -36.74 -6.39 -4.78
CA ALA A 57 -35.56 -7.19 -4.47
C ALA A 57 -35.19 -7.17 -2.97
N GLN A 58 -35.58 -6.13 -2.23
CA GLN A 58 -35.42 -6.02 -0.77
C GLN A 58 -36.56 -6.67 0.01
N GLY A 59 -37.57 -7.25 -0.67
CA GLY A 59 -38.67 -7.97 -0.04
C GLY A 59 -39.94 -7.15 0.18
N VAL A 60 -40.05 -5.95 -0.40
CA VAL A 60 -41.28 -5.16 -0.42
C VAL A 60 -42.28 -5.78 -1.41
N SER A 61 -43.56 -5.86 -1.05
CA SER A 61 -44.61 -6.33 -1.95
C SER A 61 -44.75 -5.40 -3.16
N GLU A 62 -45.23 -5.90 -4.30
CA GLU A 62 -45.30 -5.11 -5.53
C GLU A 62 -46.19 -3.85 -5.41
N GLU A 63 -47.26 -3.95 -4.61
CA GLU A 63 -48.18 -2.84 -4.30
C GLU A 63 -47.50 -1.79 -3.41
N SER A 64 -46.86 -2.22 -2.31
CA SER A 64 -46.13 -1.32 -1.41
C SER A 64 -44.88 -0.72 -2.06
N ALA A 65 -44.21 -1.45 -2.97
CA ALA A 65 -43.02 -1.00 -3.69
C ALA A 65 -43.34 0.13 -4.67
N THR A 66 -44.54 0.13 -5.23
CA THR A 66 -44.98 1.19 -6.16
C THR A 66 -45.18 2.51 -5.41
N ASN A 67 -45.85 2.48 -4.26
CA ASN A 67 -46.02 3.67 -3.40
C ASN A 67 -44.68 4.14 -2.83
N PHE A 68 -43.87 3.20 -2.31
CA PHE A 68 -42.53 3.49 -1.79
C PHE A 68 -41.63 4.18 -2.83
N ALA A 69 -41.65 3.72 -4.09
CA ALA A 69 -40.84 4.33 -5.13
C ALA A 69 -41.29 5.77 -5.46
N SER A 70 -42.59 6.03 -5.47
CA SER A 70 -43.11 7.41 -5.61
C SER A 70 -42.67 8.26 -4.42
N ASP A 71 -42.93 7.80 -3.20
CA ASP A 71 -42.63 8.54 -1.97
C ASP A 71 -41.14 8.90 -1.86
N VAL A 72 -40.24 7.99 -2.25
CA VAL A 72 -38.79 8.24 -2.22
C VAL A 72 -38.36 9.22 -3.31
N VAL A 73 -38.91 9.11 -4.52
CA VAL A 73 -38.59 10.04 -5.61
C VAL A 73 -39.13 11.43 -5.29
N ASP A 74 -40.37 11.50 -4.83
CA ASP A 74 -41.00 12.74 -4.41
C ASP A 74 -40.20 13.36 -3.27
N ALA A 75 -39.94 12.66 -2.17
CA ALA A 75 -39.12 13.19 -1.08
C ALA A 75 -37.69 13.62 -1.51
N TYR A 76 -37.05 12.88 -2.42
CA TYR A 76 -35.72 13.20 -2.92
C TYR A 76 -35.68 14.52 -3.74
N PHE A 77 -36.79 14.89 -4.38
CA PHE A 77 -36.90 16.13 -5.16
C PHE A 77 -37.70 17.24 -4.45
N ASP A 78 -38.55 16.91 -3.47
CA ASP A 78 -39.47 17.82 -2.76
C ASP A 78 -38.80 18.58 -1.62
N ASP A 79 -37.65 18.10 -1.10
CA ASP A 79 -36.76 18.85 -0.19
C ASP A 79 -36.19 20.15 -0.82
N THR A 80 -36.56 20.47 -2.06
CA THR A 80 -36.21 21.74 -2.72
C THR A 80 -37.33 22.79 -2.74
N ALA A 81 -38.57 22.46 -2.33
CA ALA A 81 -39.71 23.36 -2.54
C ALA A 81 -40.28 24.01 -1.25
N ASP A 82 -40.31 23.32 -0.11
CA ASP A 82 -41.15 23.75 1.03
C ASP A 82 -40.43 24.31 2.28
N GLU A 83 -39.10 24.45 2.27
CA GLU A 83 -38.34 24.98 3.42
C GLU A 83 -38.28 26.53 3.50
N ILE A 84 -39.01 27.28 2.66
CA ILE A 84 -38.89 28.74 2.58
C ILE A 84 -39.90 29.52 3.47
N GLN A 85 -40.95 28.90 4.04
CA GLN A 85 -42.05 29.67 4.66
C GLN A 85 -42.32 29.47 6.17
N LYS A 86 -41.43 28.88 6.97
CA LYS A 86 -41.73 28.67 8.41
C LYS A 86 -40.60 28.90 9.42
N SER A 87 -39.72 29.88 9.23
CA SER A 87 -38.70 30.22 10.24
C SER A 87 -38.36 31.72 10.38
N GLU A 88 -39.29 32.65 10.10
CA GLU A 88 -39.01 34.09 10.13
C GLU A 88 -38.88 34.72 11.54
N ASN A 89 -38.42 34.01 12.58
CA ASN A 89 -38.16 34.71 13.86
C ASN A 89 -37.03 34.14 14.75
N GLY A 90 -36.13 33.32 14.19
CA GLY A 90 -34.94 32.82 14.91
C GLY A 90 -33.75 32.36 14.03
N SER A 91 -33.79 32.61 12.71
CA SER A 91 -32.91 31.94 11.73
C SER A 91 -31.51 32.55 11.56
N GLU A 92 -31.29 33.83 11.87
CA GLU A 92 -30.07 34.52 11.44
C GLU A 92 -28.77 34.06 12.14
N GLU A 93 -28.83 33.61 13.39
CA GLU A 93 -27.65 33.07 14.08
C GLU A 93 -27.34 31.62 13.67
N ASN A 94 -28.37 30.83 13.41
CA ASN A 94 -28.21 29.41 13.05
C ASN A 94 -27.75 29.25 11.58
N GLU A 95 -28.22 30.11 10.68
CA GLU A 95 -27.75 30.17 9.29
C GLU A 95 -26.27 30.61 9.21
N LYS A 96 -25.85 31.60 10.01
CA LYS A 96 -24.43 32.00 10.07
C LYS A 96 -23.54 30.90 10.63
N ALA A 97 -23.99 30.18 11.65
CA ALA A 97 -23.26 29.03 12.20
C ALA A 97 -23.12 27.90 11.15
N ASN A 98 -24.18 27.63 10.38
CA ASN A 98 -24.14 26.66 9.29
C ASN A 98 -23.21 27.09 8.15
N LEU A 99 -23.24 28.37 7.75
CA LEU A 99 -22.33 28.90 6.72
C LEU A 99 -20.86 28.84 7.16
N LEU A 100 -20.56 29.15 8.42
CA LEU A 100 -19.20 29.00 8.98
C LEU A 100 -18.74 27.54 9.00
N ASN A 101 -19.64 26.60 9.34
CA ASN A 101 -19.34 25.18 9.28
C ASN A 101 -19.07 24.70 7.84
N ILE A 102 -19.86 25.16 6.87
CA ILE A 102 -19.65 24.86 5.45
C ILE A 102 -18.32 25.42 4.94
N GLN A 103 -17.95 26.64 5.35
CA GLN A 103 -16.65 27.22 5.00
C GLN A 103 -15.48 26.43 5.59
N ASN A 104 -15.57 26.05 6.87
CA ASN A 104 -14.55 25.22 7.51
C ASN A 104 -14.42 23.84 6.85
N THR A 105 -15.53 23.19 6.50
CA THR A 105 -15.47 21.89 5.81
C THR A 105 -14.89 22.02 4.40
N LEU A 106 -15.23 23.09 3.67
CA LEU A 106 -14.63 23.40 2.37
C LEU A 106 -13.12 23.64 2.47
N GLU A 107 -12.66 24.35 3.51
CA GLU A 107 -11.24 24.61 3.74
C GLU A 107 -10.48 23.32 4.09
N ILE A 108 -11.07 22.45 4.92
CA ILE A 108 -10.55 21.11 5.20
C ILE A 108 -10.50 20.25 3.93
N LEU A 109 -11.57 20.24 3.12
CA LEU A 109 -11.59 19.50 1.87
C LEU A 109 -10.49 19.98 0.91
N LYS A 110 -10.31 21.30 0.81
CA LYS A 110 -9.25 21.90 -0.01
C LYS A 110 -7.86 21.49 0.48
N SER A 111 -7.60 21.60 1.78
CA SER A 111 -6.34 21.15 2.39
C SER A 111 -6.08 19.66 2.15
N ASN A 112 -7.12 18.83 2.23
CA ASN A 112 -7.00 17.40 1.96
C ASN A 112 -6.72 17.12 0.48
N GLN A 113 -7.34 17.86 -0.43
CA GLN A 113 -7.07 17.75 -1.86
C GLN A 113 -5.64 18.16 -2.21
N GLU A 114 -5.12 19.25 -1.60
CA GLU A 114 -3.73 19.67 -1.75
C GLU A 114 -2.77 18.59 -1.22
N THR A 115 -3.08 18.00 -0.06
CA THR A 115 -2.29 16.91 0.52
C THR A 115 -2.29 15.67 -0.38
N LEU A 116 -3.45 15.31 -0.95
CA LEU A 116 -3.56 14.19 -1.90
C LEU A 116 -2.77 14.45 -3.18
N ALA A 117 -2.79 15.69 -3.70
CA ALA A 117 -2.03 16.06 -4.89
C ALA A 117 -0.51 15.90 -4.66
N VAL A 118 0.00 16.39 -3.52
CA VAL A 118 1.41 16.23 -3.14
C VAL A 118 1.79 14.76 -2.98
N ALA A 119 0.92 13.95 -2.37
CA ALA A 119 1.17 12.51 -2.22
C ALA A 119 1.23 11.79 -3.58
N ILE A 120 0.38 12.18 -4.54
CA ILE A 120 0.40 11.65 -5.91
C ILE A 120 1.69 12.06 -6.62
N GLU A 121 2.10 13.32 -6.52
CA GLU A 121 3.35 13.82 -7.12
C GLU A 121 4.56 13.01 -6.60
N HIS A 122 4.66 12.83 -5.28
CA HIS A 122 5.73 12.03 -4.68
C HIS A 122 5.72 10.56 -5.14
N LEU A 123 4.53 9.95 -5.32
CA LEU A 123 4.42 8.59 -5.85
C LEU A 123 4.84 8.51 -7.33
N LEU A 124 4.53 9.54 -8.12
CA LEU A 124 4.93 9.61 -9.52
C LEU A 124 6.46 9.78 -9.65
N ASP A 125 7.06 10.68 -8.87
CA ASP A 125 8.51 10.87 -8.82
C ASP A 125 9.22 9.56 -8.44
N TYR A 126 8.76 8.89 -7.38
CA TYR A 126 9.28 7.59 -6.97
C TYR A 126 9.10 6.53 -8.07
N SER A 127 7.98 6.54 -8.78
CA SER A 127 7.76 5.60 -9.89
C SER A 127 8.75 5.84 -11.05
N GLU A 128 9.06 7.10 -11.37
CA GLU A 128 10.04 7.44 -12.39
C GLU A 128 11.46 7.03 -11.96
N GLU A 129 11.82 7.25 -10.71
CA GLU A 129 13.09 6.80 -10.14
C GLU A 129 13.22 5.27 -10.18
N THR A 130 12.16 4.52 -9.87
CA THR A 130 12.20 3.06 -9.96
C THR A 130 12.36 2.56 -11.40
N LEU A 131 11.81 3.27 -12.39
CA LEU A 131 12.03 2.97 -13.81
C LEU A 131 13.48 3.23 -14.22
N LYS A 132 14.04 4.39 -13.87
CA LYS A 132 15.46 4.73 -14.11
C LYS A 132 16.39 3.69 -13.47
N PHE A 133 16.14 3.35 -12.21
CA PHE A 133 16.89 2.32 -11.49
C PHE A 133 16.83 0.96 -12.20
N LYS A 134 15.64 0.56 -12.68
CA LYS A 134 15.48 -0.69 -13.42
C LYS A 134 16.27 -0.68 -14.72
N GLU A 135 16.30 0.42 -15.45
CA GLU A 135 17.10 0.56 -16.67
C GLU A 135 18.60 0.47 -16.38
N GLU A 136 19.08 1.18 -15.36
CA GLU A 136 20.47 1.12 -14.91
C GLU A 136 20.86 -0.30 -14.45
N PHE A 137 19.97 -0.98 -13.73
CA PHE A 137 20.18 -2.36 -13.31
C PHE A 137 20.28 -3.32 -14.50
N GLN A 138 19.43 -3.16 -15.52
CA GLN A 138 19.54 -3.95 -16.75
C GLN A 138 20.83 -3.64 -17.52
N LYS A 139 21.24 -2.37 -17.57
CA LYS A 139 22.51 -1.96 -18.18
C LYS A 139 23.70 -2.60 -17.45
N LEU A 140 23.73 -2.53 -16.13
CA LEU A 140 24.77 -3.17 -15.32
C LEU A 140 24.78 -4.69 -15.50
N LYS A 141 23.62 -5.33 -15.55
CA LYS A 141 23.50 -6.77 -15.83
C LYS A 141 24.07 -7.14 -17.20
N SER A 142 23.82 -6.30 -18.21
CA SER A 142 24.40 -6.44 -19.55
C SER A 142 25.91 -6.21 -19.55
N GLU A 143 26.41 -5.19 -18.87
CA GLU A 143 27.86 -4.93 -18.72
C GLU A 143 28.57 -6.08 -17.99
N LEU A 144 27.99 -6.59 -16.90
CA LEU A 144 28.50 -7.75 -16.18
C LEU A 144 28.46 -9.02 -17.03
N GLY A 145 27.37 -9.22 -17.80
CA GLY A 145 27.26 -10.32 -18.76
C GLY A 145 28.30 -10.23 -19.87
N ASN A 146 28.62 -9.02 -20.34
CA ASN A 146 29.65 -8.78 -21.35
C ASN A 146 31.06 -8.97 -20.79
N LEU A 147 31.35 -8.50 -19.57
CA LEU A 147 32.62 -8.74 -18.88
C LEU A 147 32.85 -10.22 -18.57
N SER A 148 31.79 -10.95 -18.20
CA SER A 148 31.83 -12.39 -18.02
C SER A 148 32.20 -13.11 -19.33
N LYS A 149 31.62 -12.70 -20.45
CA LYS A 149 31.94 -13.24 -21.80
C LYS A 149 33.31 -12.81 -22.33
N ASN A 150 33.81 -11.65 -21.91
CA ASN A 150 35.09 -11.10 -22.35
C ASN A 150 36.26 -11.47 -21.42
N SER A 151 36.06 -12.38 -20.47
CA SER A 151 37.16 -13.01 -19.76
C SER A 151 37.93 -13.94 -20.72
N PHE A 152 39.00 -13.41 -21.30
CA PHE A 152 40.13 -14.18 -21.82
C PHE A 152 40.06 -14.69 -23.28
N SER A 153 39.98 -13.78 -24.25
CA SER A 153 40.50 -14.05 -25.61
C SER A 153 41.36 -12.91 -26.15
N GLU A 154 42.48 -12.62 -25.50
CA GLU A 154 43.61 -11.99 -26.18
C GLU A 154 44.89 -12.68 -25.71
N LYS A 155 45.30 -13.71 -26.45
CA LYS A 155 46.60 -14.34 -26.29
C LYS A 155 47.66 -13.40 -26.88
N THR A 156 48.28 -12.56 -26.06
CA THR A 156 49.60 -12.03 -26.39
C THR A 156 50.65 -13.10 -26.05
N PRO A 157 51.48 -13.57 -27.01
CA PRO A 157 52.49 -14.56 -26.73
C PRO A 157 53.72 -13.86 -26.17
N VAL A 158 53.82 -13.77 -24.84
CA VAL A 158 55.09 -13.47 -24.18
C VAL A 158 55.35 -14.53 -23.14
N LEU A 159 56.41 -15.30 -23.39
CA LEU A 159 57.00 -16.27 -22.48
C LEU A 159 57.33 -15.58 -21.15
N SER A 160 56.65 -15.98 -20.08
CA SER A 160 57.22 -15.90 -18.74
C SER A 160 56.84 -17.17 -17.98
N ASN A 161 57.85 -17.99 -17.71
CA ASN A 161 57.78 -19.01 -16.67
C ASN A 161 57.40 -18.32 -15.36
N VAL A 162 56.12 -18.35 -15.01
CA VAL A 162 55.67 -18.09 -13.65
C VAL A 162 55.30 -19.43 -13.09
N ALA A 163 56.10 -19.88 -12.13
CA ALA A 163 55.85 -21.07 -11.33
C ALA A 163 54.38 -21.08 -10.89
N LYS A 164 53.75 -22.26 -10.93
CA LYS A 164 52.44 -22.50 -10.33
C LYS A 164 52.55 -22.30 -8.81
N SER A 165 52.50 -21.06 -8.34
CA SER A 165 52.23 -20.77 -6.94
C SER A 165 50.72 -20.86 -6.76
N SER A 166 50.31 -21.87 -6.00
CA SER A 166 49.03 -22.01 -5.30
C SER A 166 48.21 -20.71 -5.26
N LEU A 167 46.99 -20.78 -5.78
CA LEU A 167 45.97 -19.73 -5.82
C LEU A 167 45.40 -19.47 -4.41
N ASN A 168 46.27 -19.13 -3.46
CA ASN A 168 45.94 -18.65 -2.12
C ASN A 168 46.64 -17.30 -1.89
N SER A 169 46.48 -16.36 -2.83
CA SER A 169 46.73 -14.95 -2.53
C SER A 169 45.55 -14.45 -1.69
N SER A 170 45.57 -14.76 -0.40
CA SER A 170 44.77 -14.02 0.58
C SER A 170 45.12 -12.56 0.40
N ILE A 171 44.17 -11.76 -0.07
CA ILE A 171 44.27 -10.31 -0.02
C ILE A 171 44.51 -9.97 1.46
N GLU A 172 45.63 -9.31 1.73
CA GLU A 172 46.09 -9.00 3.09
C GLU A 172 44.94 -8.33 3.87
N GLY A 173 44.56 -8.95 5.01
CA GLY A 173 43.48 -8.49 5.87
C GLY A 173 42.06 -8.98 5.55
N GLN A 174 41.85 -9.81 4.51
CA GLN A 174 40.52 -10.37 4.21
C GLN A 174 40.24 -11.65 5.00
N ILE A 175 39.05 -11.73 5.62
CA ILE A 175 38.65 -12.88 6.43
C ILE A 175 38.22 -14.05 5.53
N SER A 176 38.82 -15.21 5.79
CA SER A 176 38.51 -16.46 5.09
C SER A 176 37.03 -16.83 5.21
N MET A 177 36.46 -17.40 4.14
CA MET A 177 35.04 -17.76 4.06
C MET A 177 34.53 -18.55 5.27
N GLN A 178 35.35 -19.47 5.80
CA GLN A 178 35.02 -20.33 6.93
C GLN A 178 34.90 -19.56 8.26
N ASN A 179 35.60 -18.44 8.38
CA ASN A 179 35.65 -17.63 9.61
C ASN A 179 34.68 -16.44 9.57
N ARG A 180 34.00 -16.21 8.43
CA ARG A 180 33.10 -15.06 8.25
C ARG A 180 31.90 -15.11 9.18
N GLU A 181 31.29 -16.28 9.31
CA GLU A 181 30.12 -16.49 10.17
C GLU A 181 30.45 -16.35 11.66
N GLU A 182 31.62 -16.84 12.08
CA GLU A 182 32.08 -16.69 13.45
C GLU A 182 32.39 -15.22 13.78
N ILE A 183 33.09 -14.52 12.88
CA ILE A 183 33.42 -13.11 13.08
C ILE A 183 32.18 -12.21 12.98
N GLY A 184 31.22 -12.54 12.12
CA GLY A 184 29.92 -11.85 12.07
C GLY A 184 29.17 -11.95 13.40
N ARG A 185 29.13 -13.14 14.02
CA ARG A 185 28.53 -13.32 15.34
C ARG A 185 29.28 -12.56 16.44
N LEU A 186 30.62 -12.53 16.39
CA LEU A 186 31.42 -11.74 17.32
C LEU A 186 31.15 -10.24 17.18
N LEU A 187 31.05 -9.73 15.96
CA LEU A 187 30.72 -8.33 15.69
C LEU A 187 29.36 -7.93 16.27
N ILE A 188 28.33 -8.77 16.08
CA ILE A 188 27.00 -8.56 16.67
C ILE A 188 27.09 -8.48 18.19
N LYS A 189 27.84 -9.40 18.81
CA LYS A 189 28.10 -9.38 20.26
C LYS A 189 28.87 -8.13 20.71
N GLY A 190 29.81 -7.64 19.89
CA GLY A 190 30.51 -6.39 20.14
C GLY A 190 29.59 -5.17 20.12
N ILE A 191 28.55 -5.18 19.27
CA ILE A 191 27.50 -4.16 19.26
C ILE A 191 26.65 -4.25 20.53
N GLU A 192 26.24 -5.44 20.95
CA GLU A 192 25.49 -5.65 22.20
C GLU A 192 26.25 -5.12 23.43
N LEU A 193 27.57 -5.24 23.42
CA LEU A 193 28.47 -4.75 24.49
C LEU A 193 28.87 -3.28 24.33
N GLY A 194 28.39 -2.59 23.29
CA GLY A 194 28.73 -1.19 23.00
C GLY A 194 30.18 -0.95 22.57
N GLN A 195 30.92 -2.00 22.21
CA GLN A 195 32.33 -1.93 21.79
C GLN A 195 32.50 -1.86 20.26
N CYS A 196 31.47 -2.26 19.50
CA CYS A 196 31.39 -2.10 18.04
C CYS A 196 30.16 -1.25 17.67
N GLN A 197 30.17 -0.68 16.47
CA GLN A 197 29.04 0.09 15.93
C GLN A 197 28.41 -0.63 14.72
N LEU A 198 27.24 -0.17 14.29
CA LEU A 198 26.55 -0.76 13.14
C LEU A 198 27.36 -0.61 11.86
N GLU A 199 28.09 0.49 11.73
CA GLU A 199 28.98 0.79 10.60
C GLU A 199 30.10 -0.25 10.48
N ASP A 200 30.57 -0.82 11.59
CA ASP A 200 31.61 -1.86 11.60
C ASP A 200 31.09 -3.16 10.99
N VAL A 201 29.80 -3.49 11.19
CA VAL A 201 29.13 -4.65 10.58
C VAL A 201 28.90 -4.42 9.09
N SER A 202 28.41 -3.23 8.71
CA SER A 202 28.22 -2.87 7.31
C SER A 202 29.54 -2.88 6.54
N TYR A 203 30.62 -2.36 7.15
CA TYR A 203 31.96 -2.42 6.59
C TYR A 203 32.45 -3.87 6.43
N PHE A 204 32.25 -4.72 7.44
CA PHE A 204 32.64 -6.12 7.37
C PHE A 204 31.87 -6.91 6.31
N GLN A 205 30.55 -6.70 6.16
CA GLN A 205 29.75 -7.40 5.15
C GLN A 205 30.10 -6.99 3.72
N SER A 206 30.44 -5.73 3.50
CA SER A 206 30.78 -5.19 2.18
C SER A 206 32.22 -5.51 1.76
N THR A 207 33.17 -5.46 2.70
CA THR A 207 34.60 -5.59 2.39
C THR A 207 35.23 -6.92 2.81
N TRP A 208 34.57 -7.66 3.71
CA TRP A 208 35.12 -8.83 4.41
C TRP A 208 36.43 -8.54 5.16
N LYS A 209 36.62 -7.28 5.55
CA LYS A 209 37.71 -6.79 6.41
C LYS A 209 37.12 -6.25 7.71
N LEU A 210 37.90 -6.30 8.79
CA LEU A 210 37.50 -5.68 10.06
C LEU A 210 37.96 -4.22 10.07
N SER A 211 37.09 -3.34 10.56
CA SER A 211 37.53 -2.01 10.97
C SER A 211 38.52 -2.12 12.13
N GLU A 212 39.30 -1.07 12.36
CA GLU A 212 40.29 -1.05 13.45
C GLU A 212 39.66 -1.35 14.83
N ARG A 213 38.46 -0.80 15.06
CA ARG A 213 37.67 -1.01 16.28
C ARG A 213 37.19 -2.46 16.41
N ALA A 214 36.61 -3.00 15.36
CA ALA A 214 36.16 -4.38 15.32
C ALA A 214 37.32 -5.38 15.44
N SER A 215 38.48 -5.06 14.84
CA SER A 215 39.69 -5.88 14.95
C SER A 215 40.18 -5.94 16.39
N LYS A 216 40.22 -4.79 17.08
CA LYS A 216 40.58 -4.73 18.50
C LYS A 216 39.64 -5.59 19.36
N PHE A 217 38.33 -5.43 19.18
CA PHE A 217 37.33 -6.23 19.88
C PHE A 217 37.49 -7.73 19.63
N VAL A 218 37.58 -8.14 18.36
CA VAL A 218 37.68 -9.56 17.98
C VAL A 218 38.97 -10.19 18.52
N ASN A 219 40.08 -9.46 18.54
CA ASN A 219 41.34 -9.95 19.09
C ASN A 219 41.28 -10.09 20.62
N GLU A 220 40.75 -9.08 21.31
CA GLU A 220 40.54 -9.11 22.77
C GLU A 220 39.61 -10.26 23.18
N TYR A 221 38.52 -10.45 22.44
CA TYR A 221 37.56 -11.54 22.68
C TYR A 221 38.15 -12.93 22.42
N LYS A 222 39.08 -13.05 21.46
CA LYS A 222 39.81 -14.30 21.19
C LYS A 222 40.85 -14.62 22.25
N GLU A 223 41.48 -13.61 22.86
CA GLU A 223 42.43 -13.81 23.95
C GLU A 223 41.72 -14.24 25.25
N ILE A 224 40.53 -13.72 25.53
CA ILE A 224 39.73 -14.11 26.71
C ILE A 224 39.19 -15.55 26.61
N ARG A 225 39.07 -16.08 25.39
CA ARG A 225 38.48 -17.41 25.11
C ARG A 225 39.52 -18.51 24.85
N LYS A 226 40.82 -18.18 24.90
CA LYS A 226 41.93 -19.14 24.90
C LYS A 226 42.17 -19.68 26.30
#